data_AF-A0AAD9JRK3-F1
#
_entry.id   AF-A0AAD9JRK3-F1
#
_cell.length_a   1.000
_cell.length_b   1.000
_cell.length_c   1.000
_cell.angle_alpha   90.00
_cell.angle_beta   90.00
_cell.angle_gamma   90.00
#
_symmetry.space_group_name_H-M   'P 1'
#
loop_
_entity.id
_entity.type
_entity.pdbx_description
1 polymer ?
#
loop_
_entity_poly.entity_id
_entity_poly.type
_entity_poly.pdbx_seq_one_letter_code
_entity_poly.pdbx_strand_id
1 'polypeptide(L)'
;MNSALAQWEEKESSTPDEEWAALQQVVYNTANTYLGKPNRKHQDWFDPNDQELQILMSRRDQAHQRVLQTRSTRSTTAANKDASRLLHKRTVLTSDWWERKAVSYRELLTETT
;
A
#
# COMPACT_ATOMS: atom_id res chain seq x y z
N MET A 1 13.81 -20.45 18.79
CA MET A 1 14.97 -19.55 18.56
C MET A 1 16.22 -20.28 18.07
N ASN A 2 16.55 -21.49 18.56
CA ASN A 2 17.86 -22.10 18.29
C ASN A 2 18.03 -22.88 16.97
N SER A 3 16.97 -23.11 16.16
CA SER A 3 17.13 -23.86 14.90
C SER A 3 17.28 -22.97 13.64
N ALA A 4 16.95 -21.67 13.72
CA ALA A 4 17.07 -20.75 12.59
C ALA A 4 18.49 -20.20 12.40
N LEU A 5 19.36 -20.37 13.42
CA LEU A 5 20.76 -19.95 13.37
C LEU A 5 21.69 -21.07 12.88
N ALA A 6 21.17 -22.30 12.68
CA ALA A 6 21.96 -23.45 12.24
C ALA A 6 22.27 -23.48 10.73
N GLN A 7 21.76 -22.51 9.96
CA GLN A 7 21.93 -22.44 8.50
C GLN A 7 22.91 -21.35 8.04
N TRP A 8 23.64 -20.72 8.96
CA TRP A 8 24.70 -19.78 8.59
C TRP A 8 26.00 -20.57 8.31
N GLU A 9 25.98 -21.39 7.26
CA GLU A 9 27.22 -21.82 6.62
C GLU A 9 27.82 -20.60 5.92
N GLU A 10 29.10 -20.38 6.18
CA GLU A 10 29.92 -19.28 5.67
C GLU A 10 29.96 -19.37 4.13
N LYS A 11 29.06 -18.61 3.48
CA LYS A 11 28.98 -18.57 2.02
C LYS A 11 30.09 -17.65 1.51
N GLU A 12 31.20 -18.25 1.11
CA GLU A 12 32.36 -17.53 0.57
C GLU A 12 31.97 -16.83 -0.74
N SER A 13 32.07 -15.49 -0.75
CA SER A 13 31.73 -14.54 -1.83
C SER A 13 30.24 -14.32 -2.15
N SER A 14 29.47 -13.79 -1.19
CA SER A 14 28.21 -13.09 -1.50
C SER A 14 28.46 -11.63 -1.84
N THR A 15 27.80 -11.13 -2.89
CA THR A 15 27.79 -9.69 -3.17
C THR A 15 26.96 -8.96 -2.10
N PRO A 16 27.23 -7.67 -1.81
CA PRO A 16 26.49 -6.92 -0.77
C PRO A 16 24.96 -6.95 -0.95
N ASP A 17 24.48 -7.01 -2.20
CA ASP A 17 23.06 -7.12 -2.52
C ASP A 17 22.48 -8.48 -2.12
N GLU A 18 23.24 -9.57 -2.28
CA GLU A 18 22.83 -10.91 -1.87
C GLU A 18 22.80 -11.06 -0.35
N GLU A 19 23.76 -10.46 0.35
CA GLU A 19 23.78 -10.42 1.81
C GLU A 19 22.61 -9.61 2.37
N TRP A 20 22.33 -8.46 1.76
CA TRP A 20 21.18 -7.63 2.13
C TRP A 20 19.85 -8.36 1.90
N ALA A 21 19.71 -9.04 0.77
CA ALA A 21 18.53 -9.85 0.46
C ALA A 21 18.36 -11.01 1.46
N ALA A 22 19.45 -11.70 1.83
CA ALA A 22 19.44 -12.77 2.82
C ALA A 22 19.03 -12.25 4.22
N LEU A 23 19.61 -11.13 4.66
CA LEU A 23 19.24 -10.49 5.91
C LEU A 23 17.75 -10.10 5.94
N GLN A 24 17.27 -9.47 4.86
CA GLN A 24 15.87 -9.06 4.74
C GLN A 24 14.93 -10.27 4.84
N GLN A 25 15.28 -11.39 4.20
CA GLN A 25 14.52 -12.63 4.26
C GLN A 25 14.48 -13.21 5.68
N VAL A 26 15.62 -13.29 6.37
CA VAL A 26 15.71 -13.80 7.74
C VAL A 26 14.87 -12.95 8.70
N VAL A 27 14.98 -11.62 8.61
CA VAL A 27 14.21 -10.69 9.43
C VAL A 27 12.71 -10.85 9.17
N TYR A 28 12.30 -10.91 7.91
CA TYR A 28 10.89 -11.06 7.54
C TYR A 28 10.31 -12.39 8.02
N ASN A 29 11.01 -13.51 7.79
CA ASN A 29 10.55 -14.84 8.18
C ASN A 29 10.47 -14.99 9.70
N THR A 30 11.45 -14.42 10.41
CA THR A 30 11.46 -14.40 11.89
C THR A 30 10.29 -13.57 12.40
N ALA A 31 10.12 -12.34 11.91
CA ALA A 31 8.99 -11.49 12.28
C ALA A 31 7.64 -12.17 12.01
N ASN A 32 7.47 -12.77 10.83
CA ASN A 32 6.25 -13.47 10.48
C ASN A 32 5.98 -14.71 11.35
N THR A 33 7.02 -15.42 11.80
CA THR A 33 6.87 -16.61 12.67
C THR A 33 6.50 -16.23 14.10
N TYR A 34 7.13 -15.20 14.67
CA TYR A 34 6.94 -14.84 16.09
C TYR A 34 5.85 -13.78 16.30
N LEU A 35 5.72 -12.81 15.40
CA LEU A 35 4.72 -11.75 15.48
C LEU A 35 3.44 -12.09 14.69
N GLY A 36 3.52 -13.07 13.78
CA GLY A 36 2.44 -13.35 12.85
C GLY A 36 2.30 -12.25 11.80
N LYS A 37 1.36 -12.44 10.86
CA LYS A 37 0.92 -11.32 10.02
C LYS A 37 0.08 -10.37 10.87
N PRO A 38 0.30 -9.05 10.81
CA PRO A 38 -0.57 -8.10 11.49
C PRO A 38 -2.00 -8.31 10.97
N ASN A 39 -2.88 -8.77 11.85
CA ASN A 39 -4.30 -8.89 11.53
C ASN A 39 -4.85 -7.46 11.42
N ARG A 40 -5.07 -7.01 10.18
CA ARG A 40 -5.64 -5.70 9.89
C ARG A 40 -7.08 -5.68 10.42
N LYS A 41 -7.27 -5.17 11.64
CA LYS A 41 -8.58 -5.02 12.29
C LYS A 41 -9.52 -4.08 11.52
N HIS A 42 -8.95 -3.18 10.73
CA HIS A 42 -9.68 -2.29 9.84
C HIS A 42 -9.44 -2.73 8.41
N GLN A 43 -10.53 -2.88 7.67
CA GLN A 43 -10.49 -3.08 6.22
C GLN A 43 -9.81 -1.83 5.64
N ASP A 44 -8.62 -2.03 5.10
CA ASP A 44 -7.94 -1.00 4.32
C ASP A 44 -8.85 -0.69 3.13
N TRP A 45 -9.24 0.57 2.95
CA TRP A 45 -10.04 0.99 1.79
C TRP A 45 -9.22 0.85 0.50
N PHE A 46 -7.90 0.74 0.65
CA PHE A 46 -6.98 0.32 -0.37
C PHE A 46 -7.01 -1.21 -0.48
N ASP A 47 -7.86 -1.75 -1.36
CA ASP A 47 -7.76 -3.15 -1.77
C ASP A 47 -6.65 -3.26 -2.82
N PRO A 48 -5.53 -3.96 -2.54
CA PRO A 48 -4.51 -4.21 -3.55
C PRO A 48 -5.06 -4.99 -4.75
N ASN A 49 -6.21 -5.64 -4.64
CA ASN A 49 -6.87 -6.34 -5.74
C ASN A 49 -7.86 -5.47 -6.52
N ASP A 50 -8.10 -4.21 -6.12
CA ASP A 50 -8.93 -3.27 -6.89
C ASP A 50 -8.15 -2.82 -8.14
N GLN A 51 -8.35 -3.57 -9.22
CA GLN A 51 -7.71 -3.34 -10.52
C GLN A 51 -8.07 -1.96 -11.07
N GLU A 52 -9.29 -1.46 -10.82
CA GLU A 52 -9.73 -0.15 -11.28
C GLU A 52 -8.94 0.97 -10.57
N LEU A 53 -8.77 0.84 -9.25
CA LEU A 53 -7.97 1.77 -8.45
C LEU A 53 -6.50 1.77 -8.88
N GLN A 54 -5.91 0.59 -9.11
CA GLN A 54 -4.54 0.48 -9.59
C GLN A 54 -4.33 1.15 -10.96
N ILE A 55 -5.28 0.96 -11.89
CA ILE A 55 -5.23 1.61 -13.21
C ILE A 55 -5.30 3.14 -13.07
N LEU A 56 -6.20 3.66 -12.24
CA LEU A 56 -6.35 5.10 -12.02
C LEU A 56 -5.09 5.72 -11.38
N MET A 57 -4.46 5.03 -10.43
CA MET A 57 -3.20 5.45 -9.83
C MET A 57 -2.07 5.45 -10.85
N SER A 58 -1.89 4.37 -11.61
CA SER A 58 -0.86 4.28 -12.65
C SER A 58 -1.02 5.40 -13.68
N ARG A 59 -2.25 5.70 -14.10
CA ARG A 59 -2.54 6.81 -15.02
C ARG A 59 -2.18 8.17 -14.43
N ARG A 60 -2.46 8.41 -13.14
CA ARG A 60 -2.07 9.64 -12.44
C ARG A 60 -0.56 9.75 -12.34
N ASP A 61 0.12 8.68 -11.95
CA ASP A 61 1.57 8.63 -11.77
C ASP A 61 2.30 8.91 -13.09
N GLN A 62 1.88 8.26 -14.17
CA GLN A 62 2.44 8.51 -15.51
C GLN A 62 2.19 9.95 -15.98
N ALA A 63 1.00 10.50 -15.74
CA ALA A 63 0.69 11.89 -16.11
C ALA A 63 1.55 12.89 -15.30
N HIS A 64 1.73 12.63 -14.01
CA HIS A 64 2.59 13.43 -13.15
C HIS A 64 4.07 13.33 -13.58
N GLN A 65 4.56 12.13 -13.87
CA GLN A 65 5.91 11.90 -14.35
C GLN A 65 6.17 12.65 -15.67
N ARG A 66 5.21 12.69 -16.60
CA ARG A 66 5.31 13.51 -17.82
C ARG A 66 5.43 15.00 -17.52
N VAL A 67 4.70 15.50 -16.51
CA VAL A 67 4.81 16.90 -16.06
C VAL A 67 6.20 17.19 -15.46
N LEU A 68 6.81 16.22 -14.77
CA LEU A 68 8.14 16.36 -14.18
C LEU A 68 9.28 16.24 -15.21
N GLN A 69 9.15 15.33 -16.18
CA GLN A 69 10.20 15.03 -17.16
C GLN A 69 10.24 16.01 -18.34
N THR A 70 9.12 16.66 -18.65
CA THR A 70 9.02 17.58 -19.79
C THR A 70 8.74 19.00 -19.31
N ARG A 71 9.02 20.00 -20.14
CA ARG A 71 8.55 21.37 -19.87
C ARG A 71 7.02 21.35 -19.79
N SER A 72 6.49 21.64 -18.60
CA SER A 72 5.06 21.57 -18.36
C SER A 72 4.29 22.43 -19.37
N THR A 73 3.41 21.78 -20.13
CA THR A 73 2.51 22.43 -21.08
C THR A 73 1.11 22.47 -20.49
N ARG A 74 0.25 23.32 -21.05
CA ARG A 74 -1.17 23.36 -20.67
C ARG A 74 -1.85 22.00 -20.83
N SER A 75 -1.45 21.23 -21.86
CA SER A 75 -1.96 19.89 -22.13
C SER A 75 -1.51 18.87 -21.08
N THR A 76 -0.20 18.80 -20.76
CA THR A 76 0.30 17.85 -19.75
C THR A 76 -0.22 18.14 -18.35
N THR A 77 -0.36 19.44 -18.02
CA THR A 77 -0.99 19.86 -16.76
C THR A 77 -2.47 19.51 -16.71
N ALA A 78 -3.22 19.70 -17.80
CA ALA A 78 -4.63 19.34 -17.87
C ALA A 78 -4.82 17.82 -17.70
N ALA A 79 -4.03 17.01 -18.41
CA ALA A 79 -4.07 15.55 -18.30
C ALA A 79 -3.78 15.05 -16.87
N ASN A 80 -2.81 15.64 -16.18
CA ASN A 80 -2.52 15.30 -14.78
C ASN A 80 -3.69 15.69 -13.85
N LYS A 81 -4.27 16.89 -14.05
CA LYS A 81 -5.45 17.32 -13.29
C LYS A 81 -6.64 16.40 -13.51
N ASP A 82 -6.89 15.99 -14.75
CA ASP A 82 -8.00 15.09 -15.09
C ASP A 82 -7.78 13.70 -14.48
N ALA A 83 -6.57 13.14 -14.57
CA ALA A 83 -6.24 11.87 -13.93
C ALA A 83 -6.39 11.94 -12.39
N SER A 84 -5.98 13.06 -11.78
CA SER A 84 -6.12 13.29 -10.35
C SER A 84 -7.58 13.41 -9.92
N ARG A 85 -8.43 14.08 -10.72
CA ARG A 85 -9.88 14.17 -10.46
C ARG A 85 -10.56 12.81 -10.57
N LEU A 86 -10.19 11.97 -11.53
CA LEU A 86 -10.77 10.64 -11.69
C LEU A 86 -10.43 9.73 -10.50
N LEU A 87 -9.16 9.73 -10.08
CA LEU A 87 -8.73 9.00 -8.88
C LEU A 87 -9.49 9.50 -7.63
N HIS A 88 -9.58 10.82 -7.46
CA HIS A 88 -10.29 11.41 -6.32
C HIS A 88 -11.79 11.09 -6.32
N LYS A 89 -12.48 11.13 -7.46
CA LYS A 89 -13.90 10.75 -7.54
C LYS A 89 -14.13 9.31 -7.07
N ARG A 90 -13.24 8.39 -7.44
CA ARG A 90 -13.31 6.99 -6.99
C ARG A 90 -13.10 6.88 -5.48
N THR A 91 -12.13 7.61 -4.91
CA THR A 91 -11.77 7.50 -3.50
C THR A 91 -12.66 8.33 -2.55
N VAL A 92 -13.35 9.37 -3.05
CA VAL A 92 -14.34 10.12 -2.27
C VAL A 92 -15.60 9.29 -2.03
N LEU A 93 -16.07 8.52 -3.02
CA LEU A 93 -17.22 7.63 -2.83
C LEU A 93 -16.97 6.57 -1.74
N THR A 94 -15.71 6.20 -1.52
CA THR A 94 -15.31 5.36 -0.39
C THR A 94 -15.20 6.11 0.95
N SER A 95 -15.07 7.45 0.94
CA SER A 95 -15.14 8.29 2.16
C SER A 95 -16.56 8.37 2.72
N ASP A 96 -17.58 8.45 1.87
CA ASP A 96 -18.99 8.43 2.30
C ASP A 96 -19.37 7.10 2.98
N TRP A 97 -18.65 6.02 2.65
CA TRP A 97 -18.77 4.75 3.35
C TRP A 97 -18.21 4.83 4.78
N TRP A 98 -17.12 5.56 5.02
CA TRP A 98 -16.58 5.79 6.36
C TRP A 98 -17.55 6.59 7.23
N GLU A 99 -18.19 7.61 6.67
CA GLU A 99 -19.22 8.38 7.38
C GLU A 99 -20.41 7.50 7.76
N ARG A 100 -20.92 6.70 6.82
CA ARG A 100 -22.02 5.75 7.07
C ARG A 100 -21.66 4.69 8.10
N LYS A 101 -20.44 4.16 8.04
CA LYS A 101 -19.95 3.17 9.00
C LYS A 101 -19.73 3.77 10.38
N ALA A 102 -19.22 5.00 10.47
CA ALA A 102 -19.12 5.74 11.73
C ALA A 102 -20.49 6.07 12.34
N VAL A 103 -21.53 6.27 11.52
CA VAL A 103 -22.92 6.37 12.01
C VAL A 103 -23.37 5.03 12.58
N SER A 104 -23.18 3.91 11.86
CA SER A 104 -23.60 2.59 12.36
C SER A 104 -22.93 2.20 13.69
N TYR A 105 -21.68 2.59 13.92
CA TYR A 105 -21.00 2.34 15.20
C TYR A 105 -21.58 3.18 16.34
N ARG A 106 -22.08 4.38 16.06
CA ARG A 106 -22.72 5.24 17.07
C ARG A 106 -24.10 4.70 17.47
N GLU A 107 -24.88 4.22 16.51
CA GLU A 107 -26.21 3.63 16.74
C GLU A 107 -26.13 2.38 17.62
N LEU A 108 -25.15 1.50 17.36
CA LEU A 108 -24.91 0.30 18.17
C LEU A 108 -24.53 0.60 19.64
N LEU A 109 -23.91 1.75 19.90
CA LEU A 109 -23.55 2.17 21.27
C LEU A 109 -24.75 2.77 22.02
N THR A 110 -25.73 3.35 21.31
CA THR A 110 -26.93 3.93 21.91
C THR A 110 -28.01 2.90 22.25
N GLU A 111 -28.03 1.76 21.55
CA GLU A 111 -28.99 0.67 21.82
C GLU A 111 -28.62 -0.18 23.05
N THR A 112 -27.39 -0.05 23.55
CA THR A 112 -26.87 -0.82 24.69
C THR A 112 -27.01 -0.13 26.05
N THR A 113 -27.65 1.05 26.11
CA THR A 113 -27.93 1.83 27.33
C THR A 113 -29.43 1.96 27.56
#